data_AF-A0A7S0ZRZ2-F1
#
_entry.id   AF-A0A7S0ZRZ2-F1
#
_cell.length_a   1.000
_cell.length_b   1.000
_cell.length_c   1.000
_cell.angle_alpha   90.00
_cell.angle_beta   90.00
_cell.angle_gamma   90.00
#
_symmetry.space_group_name_H-M   'P 1'
#
loop_
_entity.id
_entity.type
_entity.pdbx_description
1 polymer ?
#
loop_
_entity_poly.entity_id
_entity_poly.type
_entity_poly.pdbx_seq_one_letter_code
_entity_poly.pdbx_strand_id
1 'polypeptide(L)'
;TSSEYLVPAYLPAKLDDGTYFEWAKLSDSCVQVGCRLEFAFGIPPGFFERLLVRLIRMLRPLRGQPVCWKSGLLCMGNPWVLVQLVPHGSAAAVEITGRYSLPPGAGSRAVGKARNLDWIEINKVKYPTFELLTEWPGVFFNVKVPCPSCSRLGRTDGSAWAIEEFMHVDGGDGQFVH
;
A
#
# COMPACT_ATOMS: atom_id res chain seq x y z
N THR A 1 18.36 26.56 7.22
CA THR A 1 17.25 25.58 7.35
C THR A 1 17.85 24.19 7.21
N SER A 2 17.78 23.36 8.26
CA SER A 2 18.33 22.00 8.21
C SER A 2 17.53 21.18 7.20
N SER A 3 18.17 20.74 6.12
CA SER A 3 17.59 19.77 5.20
C SER A 3 17.82 18.39 5.78
N GLU A 4 16.81 17.83 6.45
CA GLU A 4 16.86 16.45 6.90
C GLU A 4 16.76 15.51 5.69
N TYR A 5 17.87 14.82 5.40
CA TYR A 5 17.93 13.79 4.38
C TYR A 5 17.42 12.48 4.98
N LEU A 6 16.41 11.88 4.34
CA LEU A 6 15.94 10.55 4.70
C LEU A 6 16.73 9.52 3.91
N VAL A 7 17.41 8.63 4.63
CA VAL A 7 18.19 7.54 4.05
C VAL A 7 17.52 6.23 4.45
N PRO A 8 16.89 5.50 3.51
CA PRO A 8 16.14 4.28 3.80
C PRO A 8 16.92 3.22 4.61
N ALA A 9 18.24 3.14 4.41
CA ALA A 9 19.10 2.20 5.12
C ALA A 9 19.13 2.41 6.65
N TYR A 10 18.91 3.63 7.12
CA TYR A 10 18.90 4.00 8.54
C TYR A 10 17.49 4.01 9.16
N LEU A 11 16.47 3.60 8.41
CA LEU A 11 15.13 3.44 8.97
C LEU A 11 15.11 2.34 10.04
N PRO A 12 14.25 2.46 11.07
CA PRO A 12 14.07 1.41 12.07
C PRO A 12 13.63 0.11 11.40
N ALA A 13 13.99 -1.03 11.98
CA ALA A 13 13.64 -2.34 11.42
C ALA A 13 12.14 -2.65 11.46
N LYS A 14 11.43 -2.13 12.47
CA LYS A 14 10.00 -2.30 12.69
C LYS A 14 9.30 -0.97 12.91
N LEU A 15 8.01 -0.92 12.59
CA LEU A 15 7.11 0.14 13.04
C LEU A 15 7.05 0.13 14.57
N ASP A 16 6.93 1.31 15.19
CA ASP A 16 6.76 1.41 16.63
C ASP A 16 5.40 0.83 17.07
N ASP A 17 5.40 0.17 18.22
CA ASP A 17 4.25 -0.61 18.68
C ASP A 17 3.02 0.28 18.97
N GLY A 18 3.24 1.55 19.32
CA GLY A 18 2.17 2.53 19.55
C GLY A 18 1.42 2.93 18.28
N THR A 19 2.17 3.30 17.24
CA THR A 19 1.61 3.64 15.92
C THR A 19 0.95 2.43 15.27
N TYR A 20 1.54 1.24 15.41
CA TYR A 20 0.91 0.00 14.94
C TYR A 20 -0.42 -0.25 15.67
N PHE A 21 -0.47 -0.03 16.98
CA PHE A 21 -1.68 -0.20 17.78
C PHE A 21 -2.80 0.76 17.36
N GLU A 22 -2.48 2.03 17.07
CA GLU A 22 -3.45 2.99 16.54
C GLU A 22 -3.99 2.56 15.17
N TRP A 23 -3.12 2.12 14.27
CA TRP A 23 -3.53 1.57 12.99
C TRP A 23 -4.43 0.33 13.16
N ALA A 24 -4.06 -0.58 14.07
CA ALA A 24 -4.79 -1.81 14.32
C ALA A 24 -6.20 -1.57 14.89
N LYS A 25 -6.35 -0.60 15.80
CA LYS A 25 -7.63 -0.20 16.40
C LYS A 25 -8.69 0.28 15.40
N LEU A 26 -8.26 0.75 14.23
CA LEU A 26 -9.20 1.16 13.18
C LEU A 26 -10.01 -0.04 12.64
N SER A 27 -9.54 -1.27 12.80
CA SER A 27 -10.14 -2.47 12.21
C SER A 27 -11.61 -2.72 12.60
N ASP A 28 -12.06 -2.24 13.76
CA ASP A 28 -13.41 -2.50 14.26
C ASP A 28 -14.50 -1.60 13.66
N SER A 29 -14.12 -0.50 12.99
CA SER A 29 -15.08 0.51 12.47
C SER A 29 -14.61 1.25 11.21
N CYS A 30 -13.61 0.71 10.50
CA CYS A 30 -13.07 1.31 9.28
C CYS A 30 -13.53 0.61 7.99
N VAL A 31 -13.58 1.38 6.91
CA VAL A 31 -13.56 0.81 5.56
C VAL A 31 -12.11 0.56 5.20
N GLN A 32 -11.78 -0.69 4.87
CA GLN A 32 -10.47 -1.06 4.34
C GLN A 32 -10.56 -1.31 2.84
N VAL A 33 -9.66 -0.68 2.09
CA VAL A 33 -9.38 -0.98 0.70
C VAL A 33 -7.87 -1.18 0.54
N GLY A 34 -7.45 -1.79 -0.55
CA GLY A 34 -6.04 -1.94 -0.82
C GLY A 34 -5.77 -2.79 -2.03
N CYS A 35 -4.49 -2.90 -2.35
CA CYS A 35 -4.01 -3.87 -3.31
C CYS A 35 -2.71 -4.48 -2.82
N ARG A 36 -2.38 -5.66 -3.35
CA ARG A 36 -1.13 -6.36 -3.11
C ARG A 36 -0.48 -6.65 -4.45
N LEU A 37 0.79 -6.30 -4.57
CA LEU A 37 1.64 -6.62 -5.71
C LEU A 37 2.47 -7.85 -5.33
N GLU A 38 2.15 -8.99 -5.92
CA GLU A 38 2.83 -10.26 -5.71
C GLU A 38 3.80 -10.54 -6.85
N PHE A 39 5.10 -10.49 -6.57
CA PHE A 39 6.16 -10.64 -7.57
C PHE A 39 6.49 -12.11 -7.82
N ALA A 40 6.54 -12.53 -9.08
CA ALA A 40 6.78 -13.93 -9.43
C ALA A 40 8.20 -14.42 -9.06
N PHE A 41 9.20 -13.53 -9.19
CA PHE A 41 10.62 -13.84 -8.99
C PHE A 41 11.26 -13.05 -7.84
N GLY A 42 10.43 -12.53 -6.94
CA GLY A 42 10.85 -11.66 -5.84
C GLY A 42 10.83 -10.17 -6.22
N ILE A 43 11.00 -9.33 -5.19
CA ILE A 43 10.98 -7.88 -5.35
C ILE A 43 12.26 -7.42 -6.05
N PRO A 44 12.18 -6.55 -7.07
CA PRO A 44 13.37 -6.08 -7.75
C PRO A 44 14.32 -5.35 -6.78
N PRO A 45 15.65 -5.58 -6.87
CA PRO A 45 16.61 -4.96 -5.95
C PRO A 45 16.51 -3.44 -5.98
N GLY A 46 16.40 -2.82 -4.79
CA GLY A 46 16.32 -1.37 -4.64
C GLY A 46 14.96 -0.76 -4.97
N PHE A 47 13.99 -1.54 -5.48
CA PHE A 47 12.66 -1.03 -5.83
C PHE A 47 11.94 -0.46 -4.61
N PHE A 48 11.91 -1.21 -3.52
CA PHE A 48 11.15 -0.80 -2.35
C PHE A 48 11.74 0.45 -1.68
N GLU A 49 13.06 0.56 -1.62
CA GLU A 49 13.75 1.74 -1.10
C GLU A 49 13.46 2.98 -1.96
N ARG A 50 13.47 2.85 -3.30
CA ARG A 50 13.09 3.95 -4.20
C ARG A 50 11.61 4.30 -4.05
N LEU A 51 10.75 3.30 -3.86
CA LEU A 51 9.33 3.50 -3.63
C LEU A 51 9.10 4.31 -2.34
N LEU A 52 9.74 3.92 -1.23
CA LEU A 52 9.65 4.65 0.04
C LEU A 52 10.06 6.12 -0.15
N VAL A 53 11.19 6.40 -0.80
CA VAL A 53 11.64 7.77 -1.06
C VAL A 53 10.63 8.55 -1.90
N ARG A 54 10.11 7.95 -2.98
CA ARG A 54 9.11 8.57 -3.86
C ARG A 54 7.83 8.89 -3.08
N LEU A 55 7.31 7.94 -2.32
CA LEU A 55 6.10 8.12 -1.53
C LEU A 55 6.26 9.15 -0.41
N ILE A 56 7.39 9.19 0.28
CA ILE A 56 7.66 10.21 1.31
C ILE A 56 7.64 11.61 0.69
N ARG A 57 8.29 11.80 -0.47
CA ARG A 57 8.29 13.09 -1.16
C ARG A 57 6.89 13.51 -1.62
N MET A 58 6.08 12.56 -2.07
CA MET A 58 4.71 12.83 -2.52
C MET A 58 3.75 13.09 -1.35
N LEU A 59 3.86 12.34 -0.25
CA LEU A 59 2.89 12.35 0.83
C LEU A 59 3.22 13.38 1.92
N ARG A 60 4.50 13.67 2.17
CA ARG A 60 4.92 14.63 3.22
C ARG A 60 4.23 16.00 3.09
N PRO A 61 4.14 16.62 1.90
CA PRO A 61 3.47 17.91 1.76
C PRO A 61 1.95 17.85 1.98
N LEU A 62 1.35 16.68 1.75
CA LEU A 62 -0.11 16.49 1.77
C LEU A 62 -0.63 16.04 3.12
N ARG A 63 0.19 15.30 3.89
CA ARG A 63 -0.27 14.52 5.04
C ARG A 63 0.62 14.64 6.27
N GLY A 64 1.59 15.57 6.25
CA GLY A 64 2.58 15.68 7.31
C GLY A 64 3.63 14.56 7.24
N GLN A 65 4.42 14.42 8.31
CA GLN A 65 5.56 13.50 8.32
C GLN A 65 5.08 12.03 8.34
N PRO A 66 5.40 11.22 7.30
CA PRO A 66 5.11 9.79 7.33
C PRO A 66 5.97 9.07 8.38
N VAL A 67 5.40 8.06 9.04
CA VAL A 67 6.16 7.15 9.91
C VAL A 67 6.75 6.05 9.04
N CYS A 68 8.07 5.91 9.04
CA CYS A 68 8.79 5.03 8.10
C CYS A 68 9.65 4.00 8.84
N TRP A 69 9.71 2.78 8.33
CA TRP A 69 10.59 1.70 8.77
C TRP A 69 11.11 0.95 7.54
N LYS A 70 12.07 0.04 7.71
CA LYS A 70 12.74 -0.64 6.59
C LYS A 70 11.78 -1.35 5.64
N SER A 71 10.69 -1.91 6.17
CA SER A 71 9.69 -2.63 5.41
C SER A 71 8.41 -1.84 5.20
N GLY A 72 8.36 -0.52 5.44
CA GLY A 72 7.12 0.22 5.18
C GLY A 72 7.07 1.68 5.57
N LEU A 73 5.91 2.25 5.27
CA LEU A 73 5.53 3.63 5.51
C LEU A 73 4.06 3.67 5.92
N LEU A 74 3.77 4.49 6.94
CA LEU A 74 2.43 4.82 7.38
C LEU A 74 2.23 6.33 7.33
N CYS A 75 1.20 6.76 6.61
CA CYS A 75 0.67 8.12 6.63
C CYS A 75 -0.63 8.14 7.41
N MET A 76 -0.62 8.81 8.57
CA MET A 76 -1.80 9.06 9.37
C MET A 76 -2.67 10.14 8.71
N GLY A 77 -4.00 10.03 8.79
CA GLY A 77 -4.96 10.94 8.15
C GLY A 77 -6.30 10.26 7.90
N ASN A 78 -7.27 10.89 7.24
CA ASN A 78 -8.49 10.19 6.81
C ASN A 78 -8.63 10.27 5.27
N PRO A 79 -8.22 9.23 4.52
CA PRO A 79 -7.86 7.89 4.99
C PRO A 79 -6.41 7.78 5.50
N TRP A 80 -6.17 6.85 6.43
CA TRP A 80 -4.84 6.36 6.77
C TRP A 80 -4.31 5.53 5.61
N VAL A 81 -3.02 5.64 5.30
CA VAL A 81 -2.39 4.91 4.18
C VAL A 81 -1.16 4.17 4.69
N LEU A 82 -1.14 2.86 4.48
CA LEU A 82 -0.06 1.95 4.82
C LEU A 82 0.53 1.37 3.52
N VAL A 83 1.84 1.44 3.37
CA VAL A 83 2.60 0.74 2.33
C VAL A 83 3.65 -0.11 3.01
N GLN A 84 3.66 -1.42 2.79
CA GLN A 84 4.60 -2.31 3.48
C GLN A 84 4.98 -3.54 2.67
N LEU A 85 6.13 -4.12 3.00
CA LEU A 85 6.49 -5.48 2.60
C LEU A 85 5.76 -6.48 3.50
N VAL A 86 5.09 -7.43 2.89
CA VAL A 86 4.43 -8.54 3.57
C VAL A 86 4.99 -9.88 3.08
N PRO A 87 5.07 -10.91 3.96
CA PRO A 87 5.44 -12.26 3.52
C PRO A 87 4.45 -12.79 2.47
N HIS A 88 4.97 -13.41 1.41
CA HIS A 88 4.18 -14.07 0.37
C HIS A 88 4.89 -15.33 -0.13
N GLY A 89 4.48 -16.50 0.40
CA GLY A 89 5.17 -17.76 0.12
C GLY A 89 6.63 -17.71 0.60
N SER A 90 7.57 -18.00 -0.29
CA SER A 90 9.01 -17.85 -0.05
C SER A 90 9.56 -16.45 -0.41
N ALA A 91 8.71 -15.53 -0.85
CA ALA A 91 9.06 -14.18 -1.29
C ALA A 91 8.36 -13.10 -0.45
N ALA A 92 8.56 -11.84 -0.83
CA ALA A 92 7.86 -10.68 -0.28
C ALA A 92 6.93 -10.07 -1.34
N ALA A 93 5.81 -9.51 -0.88
CA ALA A 93 4.88 -8.74 -1.68
C ALA A 93 4.80 -7.30 -1.16
N VAL A 94 4.43 -6.37 -2.02
CA VAL A 94 4.13 -4.99 -1.59
C VAL A 94 2.64 -4.86 -1.36
N GLU A 95 2.25 -4.53 -0.14
CA GLU A 95 0.87 -4.27 0.24
C GLU A 95 0.65 -2.77 0.38
N ILE A 96 -0.41 -2.26 -0.26
CA ILE A 96 -0.86 -0.87 -0.18
C ILE A 96 -2.28 -0.91 0.39
N THR A 97 -2.47 -0.38 1.60
CA THR A 97 -3.75 -0.43 2.31
C THR A 97 -4.21 0.98 2.71
N GLY A 98 -5.47 1.28 2.46
CA GLY A 98 -6.16 2.47 2.93
C GLY A 98 -7.18 2.10 4.01
N ARG A 99 -7.26 2.91 5.06
CA ARG A 99 -8.28 2.79 6.10
C ARG A 99 -9.00 4.11 6.34
N TYR A 100 -10.32 4.10 6.22
CA TYR A 100 -11.16 5.26 6.51
C TYR A 100 -11.93 5.07 7.80
N SER A 101 -11.77 5.98 8.75
CA SER A 101 -12.54 5.98 9.98
C SER A 101 -13.92 6.54 9.72
N LEU A 102 -14.96 5.74 9.98
CA LEU A 102 -16.35 6.19 9.92
C LEU A 102 -16.88 6.52 11.32
N PRO A 103 -17.81 7.48 11.44
CA PRO A 103 -18.53 7.70 12.67
C PRO A 103 -19.27 6.44 13.13
N PRO A 104 -19.41 6.20 14.45
CA PRO A 104 -20.25 5.13 14.98
C PRO A 104 -21.68 5.22 14.41
N GLY A 105 -22.21 4.09 13.95
CA GLY A 105 -23.57 4.03 13.37
C GLY A 105 -23.67 4.47 11.89
N ALA A 106 -22.54 4.63 11.18
CA ALA A 106 -22.55 4.91 9.75
C ALA A 106 -23.32 3.85 8.95
N GLY A 107 -24.35 4.30 8.23
CA GLY A 107 -25.16 3.42 7.37
C GLY A 107 -24.43 2.97 6.10
N SER A 108 -24.98 1.97 5.41
CA SER A 108 -24.42 1.36 4.19
C SER A 108 -24.07 2.36 3.08
N ARG A 109 -24.82 3.46 2.95
CA ARG A 109 -24.54 4.53 1.99
C ARG A 109 -23.25 5.30 2.30
N ALA A 110 -22.99 5.58 3.58
CA ALA A 110 -21.77 6.25 4.02
C ALA A 110 -20.55 5.33 3.81
N VAL A 111 -20.71 4.03 4.09
CA VAL A 111 -19.70 2.99 3.81
C VAL A 111 -19.36 2.93 2.32
N GLY A 112 -20.36 2.93 1.44
CA GLY A 112 -20.14 2.92 -0.01
C GLY A 112 -19.42 4.18 -0.51
N LYS A 113 -19.78 5.36 0.01
CA LYS A 113 -19.11 6.62 -0.32
C LYS A 113 -17.66 6.65 0.15
N ALA A 114 -17.38 6.19 1.38
CA ALA A 114 -16.02 6.09 1.91
C ALA A 114 -15.16 5.18 1.05
N ARG A 115 -15.66 3.98 0.70
CA ARG A 115 -14.95 3.03 -0.17
C ARG A 115 -14.52 3.64 -1.51
N ASN A 116 -15.36 4.45 -2.15
CA ASN A 116 -15.02 5.11 -3.41
C ASN A 116 -13.95 6.19 -3.23
N LEU A 117 -14.04 6.99 -2.16
CA LEU A 117 -13.03 8.00 -1.82
C LEU A 117 -11.68 7.34 -1.49
N ASP A 118 -11.71 6.18 -0.84
CA ASP A 118 -10.50 5.46 -0.48
C ASP A 118 -9.76 4.93 -1.70
N TRP A 119 -10.48 4.44 -2.71
CA TRP A 119 -9.86 4.05 -3.97
C TRP A 119 -9.19 5.23 -4.68
N ILE A 120 -9.77 6.43 -4.63
CA ILE A 120 -9.13 7.64 -5.18
C ILE A 120 -7.81 7.92 -4.47
N GLU A 121 -7.81 7.85 -3.13
CA GLU A 121 -6.60 8.13 -2.35
C GLU A 121 -5.55 7.03 -2.48
N ILE A 122 -5.95 5.76 -2.54
CA ILE A 122 -5.03 4.64 -2.74
C ILE A 122 -4.45 4.64 -4.15
N ASN A 123 -5.21 5.08 -5.15
CA ASN A 123 -4.71 5.21 -6.51
C ASN A 123 -3.58 6.25 -6.64
N LYS A 124 -3.54 7.27 -5.77
CA LYS A 124 -2.41 8.21 -5.69
C LYS A 124 -1.11 7.56 -5.20
N VAL A 125 -1.18 6.34 -4.67
CA VAL A 125 -0.02 5.53 -4.25
C VAL A 125 0.19 4.35 -5.21
N LYS A 126 -0.89 3.65 -5.59
CA LYS A 126 -0.88 2.52 -6.53
C LYS A 126 -0.23 2.91 -7.87
N TYR A 127 -0.69 3.99 -8.51
CA TYR A 127 -0.17 4.35 -9.85
C TYR A 127 1.29 4.81 -9.85
N PRO A 128 1.78 5.64 -8.91
CA PRO A 128 3.21 5.93 -8.82
C PRO A 128 4.07 4.70 -8.51
N THR A 129 3.51 3.70 -7.82
CA THR A 129 4.18 2.41 -7.59
C THR A 129 4.37 1.67 -8.90
N PHE A 130 3.33 1.65 -9.75
CA PHE A 130 3.41 1.07 -11.08
C PHE A 130 4.37 1.84 -11.98
N GLU A 131 4.26 3.16 -12.04
CA GLU A 131 5.16 4.02 -12.81
C GLU A 131 6.64 3.76 -12.44
N LEU A 132 6.95 3.61 -11.15
CA LEU A 132 8.30 3.28 -10.71
C LEU A 132 8.75 1.89 -11.17
N LEU A 133 7.86 0.89 -11.19
CA LEU A 133 8.20 -0.47 -11.66
C LEU A 133 8.63 -0.51 -13.13
N THR A 134 8.26 0.47 -13.93
CA THR A 134 8.70 0.57 -15.33
C THR A 134 10.23 0.73 -15.47
N GLU A 135 10.94 1.13 -14.41
CA GLU A 135 12.41 1.18 -14.38
C GLU A 135 13.07 -0.22 -14.30
N TRP A 136 12.31 -1.29 -14.10
CA TRP A 136 12.79 -2.67 -14.06
C TRP A 136 12.13 -3.52 -15.17
N PRO A 137 12.72 -3.56 -16.38
CA PRO A 137 12.18 -4.36 -17.47
C PRO A 137 12.22 -5.86 -17.14
N GLY A 138 11.19 -6.60 -17.58
CA GLY A 138 11.07 -8.04 -17.35
C GLY A 138 10.56 -8.43 -15.96
N VAL A 139 10.08 -7.46 -15.16
CA VAL A 139 9.41 -7.75 -13.89
C VAL A 139 7.98 -8.23 -14.14
N PHE A 140 7.64 -9.34 -13.48
CA PHE A 140 6.30 -9.93 -13.49
C PHE A 140 5.70 -9.84 -12.10
N PHE A 141 4.50 -9.29 -12.00
CA PHE A 141 3.74 -9.26 -10.75
C PHE A 141 2.24 -9.35 -10.98
N ASN A 142 1.55 -9.91 -9.99
CA ASN A 142 0.09 -9.93 -9.94
C ASN A 142 -0.39 -8.79 -9.04
N VAL A 143 -1.44 -8.09 -9.48
CA VAL A 143 -2.18 -7.16 -8.62
C VAL A 143 -3.38 -7.90 -8.07
N LYS A 144 -3.44 -8.01 -6.74
CA LYS A 144 -4.60 -8.55 -6.03
C LYS A 144 -5.31 -7.47 -5.24
N VAL A 145 -6.63 -7.55 -5.16
CA VAL A 145 -7.46 -6.67 -4.34
C VAL A 145 -8.31 -7.48 -3.36
N PRO A 146 -8.67 -6.93 -2.19
CA PRO A 146 -9.55 -7.60 -1.27
C PRO A 146 -10.86 -7.98 -1.96
N CYS A 147 -11.20 -9.27 -1.94
CA CYS A 147 -12.46 -9.78 -2.46
C CYS A 147 -13.62 -9.05 -1.73
N PRO A 148 -14.51 -8.36 -2.46
CA PRO A 148 -15.62 -7.62 -1.86
C PRO A 148 -16.54 -8.49 -1.00
N SER A 149 -16.62 -9.79 -1.31
CA SER A 149 -17.43 -10.77 -0.57
C SER A 149 -16.71 -11.33 0.65
N CYS A 150 -15.39 -11.57 0.58
CA CYS A 150 -14.62 -12.09 1.71
C CYS A 150 -14.33 -11.02 2.76
N SER A 151 -14.19 -9.76 2.36
CA SER A 151 -14.06 -8.61 3.26
C SER A 151 -15.32 -8.38 4.12
N ARG A 152 -16.51 -8.73 3.63
CA ARG A 152 -17.76 -8.74 4.44
C ARG A 152 -17.77 -9.81 5.53
N LEU A 153 -16.97 -10.86 5.39
CA LEU A 153 -16.90 -11.99 6.31
C LEU A 153 -15.77 -11.85 7.34
N GLY A 154 -15.09 -10.70 7.40
CA GLY A 154 -14.00 -10.44 8.35
C GLY A 154 -12.75 -11.30 8.13
N ARG A 155 -12.60 -11.93 6.96
CA ARG A 155 -11.41 -12.76 6.66
C ARG A 155 -10.27 -11.86 6.15
N THR A 156 -9.12 -11.95 6.81
CA THR A 156 -7.88 -11.22 6.47
C THR A 156 -6.79 -12.13 5.93
N ASP A 157 -7.04 -13.44 5.82
CA ASP A 157 -6.12 -14.42 5.27
C ASP A 157 -6.01 -14.32 3.73
N GLY A 158 -5.04 -15.04 3.14
CA GLY A 158 -4.79 -15.02 1.69
C GLY A 158 -5.99 -15.42 0.81
N SER A 159 -7.06 -16.00 1.39
CA SER A 159 -8.32 -16.32 0.72
C SER A 159 -9.23 -15.10 0.50
N ALA A 160 -8.87 -13.96 1.09
CA ALA A 160 -9.59 -12.71 0.99
C ALA A 160 -9.14 -11.82 -0.17
N TRP A 161 -8.28 -12.29 -1.08
CA TRP A 161 -7.68 -11.51 -2.16
C TRP A 161 -8.00 -12.11 -3.53
N ALA A 162 -8.70 -11.35 -4.38
CA ALA A 162 -8.98 -11.72 -5.77
C ALA A 162 -7.89 -11.12 -6.68
N ILE A 163 -7.49 -11.87 -7.72
CA ILE A 163 -6.61 -11.34 -8.76
C ILE A 163 -7.41 -10.30 -9.55
N GLU A 164 -6.89 -9.08 -9.59
CA GLU A 164 -7.45 -7.97 -10.37
C GLU A 164 -6.78 -7.93 -11.75
N GLU A 165 -5.43 -7.96 -11.78
CA GLU A 165 -4.64 -7.77 -13.01
C GLU A 165 -3.36 -8.62 -12.98
N PHE A 166 -2.96 -9.11 -14.15
CA PHE A 166 -1.62 -9.63 -14.42
C PHE A 166 -0.81 -8.53 -15.11
N MET A 167 0.43 -8.30 -14.65
CA MET A 167 1.25 -7.20 -15.15
C MET A 167 2.63 -7.70 -15.56
N HIS A 168 3.03 -7.37 -16.79
CA HIS A 168 4.39 -7.51 -17.30
C HIS A 168 4.94 -6.13 -17.71
N VAL A 169 6.16 -5.83 -17.28
CA VAL A 169 6.89 -4.62 -17.72
C VAL A 169 7.71 -4.98 -18.96
N ASP A 170 7.23 -4.56 -20.14
CA ASP A 170 7.94 -4.80 -21.40
C ASP A 170 9.24 -3.98 -21.48
N GLY A 171 10.28 -4.57 -22.07
CA GLY A 171 11.60 -3.94 -22.23
C GLY A 171 11.63 -2.78 -23.23
N GLY A 172 10.55 -2.54 -23.97
CA GLY A 172 10.37 -1.38 -24.84
C GLY A 172 9.40 -0.37 -24.20
N ASP A 173 9.89 0.83 -23.92
CA ASP A 173 9.13 2.00 -23.46
C ASP A 173 8.36 1.87 -22.12
N GLY A 174 8.57 0.83 -21.33
CA GLY A 174 8.05 0.73 -19.96
C GLY A 174 6.51 0.61 -19.88
N GLN A 175 5.87 0.07 -20.91
CA GLN A 175 4.43 -0.13 -20.92
C GLN A 175 4.04 -1.43 -20.19
N PHE A 176 2.90 -1.39 -19.50
CA PHE A 176 2.27 -2.57 -18.92
C PHE A 176 1.50 -3.32 -20.00
N VAL A 177 1.81 -4.60 -20.19
CA VAL A 177 1.03 -5.50 -21.05
C VAL A 177 0.07 -6.29 -20.17
N HIS A 178 -1.22 -6.20 -20.50
CA HIS A 178 -2.33 -6.92 -19.86
C HIS A 178 -2.49 -8.34 -20.41
#